data_AF-A0A955XS02-F1
#
_entry.id   AF-A0A955XS02-F1
#
_cell.length_a   1.000
_cell.length_b   1.000
_cell.length_c   1.000
_cell.angle_alpha   90.00
_cell.angle_beta   90.00
_cell.angle_gamma   90.00
#
_symmetry.space_group_name_H-M   'P 1'
#
loop_
_entity.id
_entity.type
_entity.pdbx_description
1 polymer ?
#
loop_
_entity_poly.entity_id
_entity_poly.type
_entity_poly.pdbx_seq_one_letter_code
_entity_poly.pdbx_strand_id
1 'polypeptide(L)'
;CLKDLGRQSKKEPQYVDALLTLPMNFASFARGEKLVSGGLRYAGEAADRAMEIGYLRGLVQALVIQLRGLVVLDRASEARARLGELEAAMSSALDHDPRLMRMQAEVELCRYQVFKAVGEDGQAEDALDAAWDELQHQVRCLEGSGYERGFLNNIFQNREIVMAKGEPSVSQAPASMQSVH
;
A
#
# COMPACT_ATOMS: atom_id res chain seq x y z
N CYS A 1 7.44 7.55 25.68
CA CYS A 1 8.39 7.20 24.60
C CYS A 1 7.77 6.06 23.79
N LEU A 2 7.94 5.94 22.46
CA LEU A 2 7.42 4.79 21.70
C LEU A 2 7.87 3.44 22.29
N LYS A 3 9.07 3.43 22.92
CA LYS A 3 9.62 2.31 23.68
C LYS A 3 8.75 1.81 24.85
N ASP A 4 7.84 2.64 25.37
CA ASP A 4 6.99 2.29 26.52
C ASP A 4 5.67 1.61 26.11
N LEU A 5 5.29 1.66 24.82
CA LEU A 5 4.04 1.07 24.32
C LEU A 5 4.16 -0.44 24.07
N GLY A 6 5.36 -0.96 23.80
CA GLY A 6 5.58 -2.35 23.39
C GLY A 6 5.82 -3.39 24.50
N ARG A 7 5.90 -3.00 25.78
CA ARG A 7 6.30 -3.94 26.87
C ARG A 7 5.16 -4.73 27.53
N GLN A 8 3.93 -4.59 27.08
CA GLN A 8 2.80 -5.40 27.56
C GLN A 8 2.30 -6.29 26.42
N SER A 9 2.35 -7.61 26.59
CA SER A 9 2.09 -8.62 25.54
C SER A 9 0.74 -8.52 24.81
N LYS A 10 -0.21 -7.73 25.32
CA LYS A 10 -1.49 -7.45 24.64
C LYS A 10 -1.47 -6.22 23.73
N LYS A 11 -0.34 -5.51 23.64
CA LYS A 11 -0.17 -4.25 22.87
C LYS A 11 0.81 -4.38 21.70
N GLU A 12 1.30 -5.57 21.40
CA GLU A 12 2.36 -5.76 20.40
C GLU A 12 1.91 -5.48 18.96
N PRO A 13 0.72 -5.90 18.50
CA PRO A 13 0.19 -5.45 17.22
C PRO A 13 0.00 -3.94 17.15
N GLN A 14 -0.47 -3.30 18.22
CA GLN A 14 -0.63 -1.84 18.30
C GLN A 14 0.72 -1.12 18.27
N TYR A 15 1.78 -1.72 18.81
CA TYR A 15 3.13 -1.21 18.70
C TYR A 15 3.62 -1.25 17.25
N VAL A 16 3.40 -2.35 16.54
CA VAL A 16 3.70 -2.46 15.11
C VAL A 16 2.90 -1.41 14.32
N ASP A 17 1.59 -1.27 14.55
CA ASP A 17 0.76 -0.27 13.88
C ASP A 17 1.26 1.18 14.16
N ALA A 18 1.69 1.45 15.39
CA ALA A 18 2.27 2.75 15.77
C ALA A 18 3.61 3.01 15.06
N LEU A 19 4.45 2.00 14.90
CA LEU A 19 5.69 2.08 14.12
C LEU A 19 5.40 2.35 12.64
N LEU A 20 4.31 1.83 12.09
CA LEU A 20 3.91 2.00 10.68
C LEU A 20 3.24 3.35 10.39
N THR A 21 2.61 3.97 11.39
CA THR A 21 1.86 5.23 11.21
C THR A 21 2.75 6.39 10.73
N LEU A 22 3.97 6.52 11.26
CA LEU A 22 4.91 7.57 10.84
C LEU A 22 5.48 7.33 9.42
N PRO A 23 5.98 6.12 9.10
CA PRO A 23 6.47 5.78 7.77
C PRO A 23 5.44 5.82 6.65
N MET A 24 4.17 5.47 6.90
CA MET A 24 3.10 5.61 5.89
C MET A 24 3.01 7.06 5.39
N ASN A 25 3.08 8.03 6.31
CA ASN A 25 3.05 9.44 5.94
C ASN A 25 4.32 9.87 5.18
N PHE A 26 5.48 9.29 5.48
CA PHE A 26 6.72 9.63 4.78
C PHE A 26 6.80 9.00 3.39
N ALA A 27 6.43 7.74 3.23
CA ALA A 27 6.42 7.05 1.93
C ALA A 27 5.33 7.58 1.00
N SER A 28 4.21 8.10 1.53
CA SER A 28 3.13 8.69 0.73
C SER A 28 3.28 10.19 0.45
N PHE A 29 3.96 10.97 1.31
CA PHE A 29 3.97 12.44 1.19
C PHE A 29 5.34 13.11 1.26
N ALA A 30 6.39 12.47 1.77
CA ALA A 30 7.68 13.14 1.94
C ALA A 30 8.58 12.96 0.70
N ARG A 31 8.98 14.08 0.09
CA ARG A 31 10.00 14.13 -0.98
C ARG A 31 11.43 14.33 -0.46
N GLY A 32 11.67 14.08 0.82
CA GLY A 32 12.95 14.32 1.47
C GLY A 32 13.67 13.03 1.82
N GLU A 33 14.86 12.83 1.27
CA GLU A 33 15.71 11.63 1.47
C GLU A 33 15.85 11.24 2.95
N LYS A 34 16.05 12.22 3.84
CA LYS A 34 16.17 11.99 5.30
C LYS A 34 14.89 11.46 5.94
N LEU A 35 13.73 11.94 5.51
CA LEU A 35 12.44 11.50 6.03
C LEU A 35 12.10 10.09 5.56
N VAL A 36 12.35 9.82 4.27
CA VAL A 36 12.14 8.48 3.69
C VAL A 36 13.07 7.46 4.33
N SER A 37 14.36 7.79 4.50
CA SER A 37 15.33 6.93 5.19
C SER A 37 14.94 6.66 6.65
N GLY A 38 14.45 7.67 7.36
CA GLY A 38 13.89 7.50 8.71
C GLY A 38 12.67 6.58 8.73
N GLY A 39 11.79 6.72 7.74
CA GLY A 39 10.63 5.85 7.53
C GLY A 39 11.02 4.39 7.28
N LEU A 40 12.01 4.16 6.41
CA LEU A 40 12.55 2.81 6.12
C LEU A 40 13.06 2.13 7.38
N ARG A 41 13.74 2.86 8.27
CA ARG A 41 14.24 2.29 9.54
C ARG A 41 13.10 1.79 10.43
N TYR A 42 12.03 2.58 10.59
CA TYR A 42 10.88 2.18 11.39
C TYR A 42 10.07 1.06 10.72
N ALA A 43 9.97 1.07 9.39
CA ALA A 43 9.34 -0.03 8.65
C ALA A 43 10.16 -1.33 8.76
N GLY A 44 11.49 -1.24 8.82
CA GLY A 44 12.39 -2.36 9.16
C GLY A 44 12.04 -2.96 10.51
N GLU A 45 12.07 -2.13 11.56
CA GLU A 45 11.72 -2.55 12.93
C GLU A 45 10.30 -3.13 13.03
N ALA A 46 9.34 -2.55 12.31
CA ALA A 46 7.98 -3.04 12.25
C ALA A 46 7.88 -4.42 11.59
N ALA A 47 8.61 -4.66 10.49
CA ALA A 47 8.63 -5.95 9.81
C ALA A 47 9.22 -7.05 10.71
N ASP A 48 10.37 -6.78 11.34
CA ASP A 48 11.02 -7.71 12.26
C ASP A 48 10.06 -8.07 13.40
N ARG A 49 9.45 -7.07 14.04
CA ARG A 49 8.53 -7.30 15.15
C ARG A 49 7.24 -7.99 14.72
N ALA A 50 6.69 -7.64 13.55
CA ALA A 50 5.50 -8.29 13.01
C ALA A 50 5.75 -9.77 12.75
N MET A 51 6.93 -10.12 12.22
CA MET A 51 7.34 -11.50 12.00
C MET A 51 7.50 -12.27 13.33
N GLU A 52 8.16 -11.68 14.33
CA GLU A 52 8.33 -12.28 15.67
C GLU A 52 7.01 -12.65 16.34
N ILE A 53 5.97 -11.84 16.15
CA ILE A 53 4.66 -12.02 16.81
C ILE A 53 3.60 -12.66 15.89
N GLY A 54 3.95 -13.03 14.66
CA GLY A 54 3.01 -13.59 13.67
C GLY A 54 1.92 -12.62 13.20
N TYR A 55 2.16 -11.30 13.26
CA TYR A 55 1.21 -10.28 12.82
C TYR A 55 1.33 -9.99 11.32
N LEU A 56 0.78 -10.90 10.51
CA LEU A 56 0.94 -10.90 9.05
C LEU A 56 0.48 -9.60 8.37
N ARG A 57 -0.64 -9.01 8.80
CA ARG A 57 -1.10 -7.71 8.28
C ARG A 57 -0.04 -6.62 8.46
N GLY A 58 0.55 -6.54 9.66
CA GLY A 58 1.60 -5.57 9.96
C GLY A 58 2.86 -5.82 9.13
N LEU A 59 3.22 -7.09 8.90
CA LEU A 59 4.34 -7.47 8.05
C LEU A 59 4.15 -7.00 6.60
N VAL A 60 2.98 -7.28 6.00
CA VAL A 60 2.67 -6.84 4.62
C VAL A 60 2.73 -5.31 4.53
N GLN A 61 2.14 -4.58 5.48
CA GLN A 61 2.20 -3.11 5.49
C GLN A 61 3.63 -2.58 5.63
N ALA A 62 4.45 -3.20 6.48
CA ALA A 62 5.84 -2.82 6.66
C ALA A 62 6.63 -2.97 5.35
N LEU A 63 6.45 -4.10 4.66
CA LEU A 63 7.12 -4.40 3.40
C LEU A 63 6.68 -3.46 2.26
N VAL A 64 5.38 -3.16 2.16
CA VAL A 64 4.86 -2.14 1.22
C VAL A 64 5.56 -0.79 1.44
N ILE A 65 5.63 -0.32 2.68
CA ILE A 65 6.28 0.95 3.00
C ILE A 65 7.78 0.90 2.64
N GLN A 66 8.46 -0.21 2.93
CA GLN A 66 9.87 -0.38 2.60
C GLN A 66 10.11 -0.29 1.10
N LEU A 67 9.34 -1.03 0.30
CA LEU A 67 9.48 -1.03 -1.15
C LEU A 67 9.20 0.35 -1.75
N ARG A 68 8.11 1.01 -1.32
CA ARG A 68 7.80 2.37 -1.73
C ARG A 68 8.91 3.36 -1.39
N GLY A 69 9.45 3.27 -0.17
CA GLY A 69 10.56 4.11 0.25
C GLY A 69 11.83 3.87 -0.57
N LEU A 70 12.13 2.61 -0.91
CA LEU A 70 13.26 2.27 -1.78
C LEU A 70 13.09 2.82 -3.20
N VAL A 71 11.89 2.74 -3.78
CA VAL A 71 11.59 3.35 -5.09
C VAL A 71 11.77 4.87 -5.03
N VAL A 72 11.29 5.55 -3.98
CA VAL A 72 11.45 7.01 -3.82
C VAL A 72 12.92 7.42 -3.67
N LEU A 73 13.75 6.57 -3.06
CA LEU A 73 15.19 6.80 -2.90
C LEU A 73 16.02 6.38 -4.14
N ASP A 74 15.37 6.04 -5.25
CA ASP A 74 16.03 5.55 -6.47
C ASP A 74 16.87 4.27 -6.25
N ARG A 75 16.43 3.42 -5.31
CA ARG A 75 17.06 2.13 -4.95
C ARG A 75 16.28 0.96 -5.54
N ALA A 76 15.99 1.06 -6.84
CA ALA A 76 15.11 0.14 -7.56
C ALA A 76 15.58 -1.33 -7.51
N SER A 77 16.89 -1.58 -7.57
CA SER A 77 17.46 -2.94 -7.48
C SER A 77 17.20 -3.59 -6.12
N GLU A 78 17.32 -2.82 -5.03
CA GLU A 78 16.99 -3.30 -3.68
C GLU A 78 15.50 -3.53 -3.51
N ALA A 79 14.67 -2.65 -4.08
CA ALA A 79 13.22 -2.83 -4.09
C ALA A 79 12.85 -4.12 -4.84
N ARG A 80 13.46 -4.37 -6.00
CA ARG A 80 13.23 -5.58 -6.79
C ARG A 80 13.61 -6.85 -6.06
N ALA A 81 14.70 -6.83 -5.29
CA ALA A 81 15.14 -7.96 -4.48
C ALA A 81 14.17 -8.28 -3.34
N ARG A 82 13.60 -7.24 -2.72
CA ARG A 82 12.62 -7.38 -1.61
C ARG A 82 11.19 -7.68 -2.06
N LEU A 83 10.87 -7.47 -3.33
CA LEU A 83 9.51 -7.70 -3.86
C LEU A 83 9.01 -9.13 -3.56
N GLY A 84 9.88 -10.14 -3.68
CA GLY A 84 9.53 -11.52 -3.37
C GLY A 84 9.18 -11.76 -1.90
N GLU A 85 9.73 -10.98 -0.97
CA GLU A 85 9.36 -11.04 0.45
C GLU A 85 7.93 -10.52 0.66
N LEU A 86 7.54 -9.45 -0.04
CA LEU A 86 6.17 -8.93 0.00
C LEU A 86 5.17 -9.94 -0.59
N GLU A 87 5.50 -10.53 -1.74
CA GLU A 87 4.65 -11.54 -2.40
C GLU A 87 4.44 -12.77 -1.50
N ALA A 88 5.53 -13.27 -0.89
CA ALA A 88 5.45 -14.40 0.03
C ALA A 88 4.66 -14.04 1.30
N ALA A 89 4.88 -12.86 1.88
CA ALA A 89 4.14 -12.38 3.04
C ALA A 89 2.65 -12.22 2.74
N MET A 90 2.29 -11.70 1.57
CA MET A 90 0.90 -11.54 1.15
C MET A 90 0.22 -12.89 0.90
N SER A 91 0.89 -13.83 0.22
CA SER A 91 0.38 -15.20 0.06
C SER A 91 0.10 -15.84 1.42
N SER A 92 1.07 -15.80 2.34
CA SER A 92 0.89 -16.32 3.69
C SER A 92 -0.23 -15.60 4.43
N ALA A 93 -0.38 -14.29 4.26
CA ALA A 93 -1.45 -13.52 4.89
C ALA A 93 -2.84 -13.96 4.42
N LEU A 94 -3.01 -14.22 3.12
CA LEU A 94 -4.26 -14.69 2.52
C LEU A 94 -4.64 -16.11 2.95
N ASP A 95 -3.65 -16.99 3.10
CA ASP A 95 -3.88 -18.36 3.59
C ASP A 95 -4.46 -18.37 5.02
N HIS A 96 -4.13 -17.36 5.83
CA HIS A 96 -4.55 -17.26 7.23
C HIS A 96 -5.80 -16.38 7.42
N ASP A 97 -5.90 -15.27 6.70
CA ASP A 97 -7.04 -14.35 6.76
C ASP A 97 -7.38 -13.82 5.36
N PRO A 98 -8.37 -14.44 4.67
CA PRO A 98 -8.82 -13.99 3.36
C PRO A 98 -9.32 -12.54 3.32
N ARG A 99 -9.67 -11.94 4.47
CA ARG A 99 -10.07 -10.52 4.54
C ARG A 99 -8.92 -9.57 4.24
N LEU A 100 -7.68 -10.06 4.29
CA LEU A 100 -6.50 -9.30 3.89
C LEU A 100 -6.41 -9.10 2.37
N MET A 101 -7.28 -9.75 1.57
CA MET A 101 -7.43 -9.48 0.13
C MET A 101 -7.60 -7.99 -0.19
N ARG A 102 -8.21 -7.22 0.72
CA ARG A 102 -8.33 -5.76 0.57
C ARG A 102 -6.99 -5.02 0.38
N MET A 103 -5.87 -5.63 0.80
CA MET A 103 -4.52 -5.08 0.66
C MET A 103 -3.89 -5.44 -0.69
N GLN A 104 -4.49 -6.34 -1.47
CA GLN A 104 -3.92 -6.82 -2.73
C GLN A 104 -3.74 -5.68 -3.75
N ALA A 105 -4.68 -4.74 -3.84
CA ALA A 105 -4.53 -3.56 -4.70
C ALA A 105 -3.27 -2.73 -4.33
N GLU A 106 -2.93 -2.63 -3.05
CA GLU A 106 -1.74 -1.92 -2.57
C GLU A 106 -0.45 -2.71 -2.87
N VAL A 107 -0.49 -4.04 -2.76
CA VAL A 107 0.62 -4.93 -3.13
C VAL A 107 0.90 -4.85 -4.62
N GLU A 108 -0.12 -4.94 -5.46
CA GLU A 108 0.04 -4.87 -6.92
C GLU A 108 0.46 -3.47 -7.39
N LEU A 109 -0.03 -2.39 -6.75
CA LEU A 109 0.48 -1.04 -7.01
C LEU A 109 1.98 -0.94 -6.67
N CYS A 110 2.42 -1.58 -5.58
CA CYS A 110 3.83 -1.60 -5.21
C CYS A 110 4.66 -2.37 -6.24
N ARG A 111 4.15 -3.51 -6.71
CA ARG A 111 4.75 -4.30 -7.80
C ARG A 111 4.89 -3.49 -9.09
N TYR A 112 3.84 -2.77 -9.50
CA TYR A 112 3.88 -1.82 -10.61
C TYR A 112 5.02 -0.80 -10.45
N GLN A 113 5.11 -0.15 -9.30
CA GLN A 113 6.12 0.88 -9.03
C GLN A 113 7.55 0.32 -9.09
N VAL A 114 7.78 -0.88 -8.54
CA VAL A 114 9.08 -1.54 -8.58
C VAL A 114 9.47 -1.91 -10.01
N PHE A 115 8.59 -2.57 -10.76
CA PHE A 115 8.87 -2.93 -12.16
C PHE A 115 9.09 -1.72 -13.04
N LYS A 116 8.30 -0.65 -12.85
CA LYS A 116 8.48 0.58 -13.58
C LYS A 116 9.84 1.22 -13.29
N ALA A 117 10.29 1.18 -12.03
CA ALA A 117 11.58 1.73 -11.62
C ALA A 117 12.78 0.93 -12.18
N VAL A 118 12.64 -0.37 -12.43
CA VAL A 118 13.70 -1.20 -13.05
C VAL A 118 13.60 -1.31 -14.57
N GLY A 119 12.62 -0.65 -15.21
CA GLY A 119 12.43 -0.66 -16.65
C GLY A 119 11.76 -1.93 -17.21
N GLU A 120 11.08 -2.71 -16.36
CA GLU A 120 10.33 -3.91 -16.74
C GLU A 120 8.90 -3.54 -17.15
N ASP A 121 8.76 -2.70 -18.19
CA ASP A 121 7.49 -2.03 -18.54
C ASP A 121 6.30 -2.97 -18.76
N GLY A 122 6.48 -4.11 -19.42
CA GLY A 122 5.40 -5.09 -19.62
C GLY A 122 4.90 -5.69 -18.30
N GLN A 123 5.82 -6.02 -17.39
CA GLN A 123 5.44 -6.54 -16.06
C GLN A 123 4.81 -5.45 -15.20
N ALA A 124 5.25 -4.20 -15.37
CA ALA A 124 4.65 -3.06 -14.70
C ALA A 124 3.18 -2.90 -15.13
N GLU A 125 2.89 -2.94 -16.43
CA GLU A 125 1.52 -2.87 -16.96
C GLU A 125 0.64 -4.00 -16.42
N ASP A 126 1.12 -5.26 -16.44
CA ASP A 126 0.40 -6.40 -15.87
C ASP A 126 0.04 -6.18 -14.37
N ALA A 127 0.99 -5.64 -13.60
CA ALA A 127 0.77 -5.35 -12.18
C ALA A 127 -0.20 -4.18 -11.96
N LEU A 128 -0.15 -3.15 -12.81
CA LEU A 128 -1.11 -2.05 -12.74
C LEU A 128 -2.53 -2.50 -13.10
N ASP A 129 -2.66 -3.40 -14.06
CA ASP A 129 -3.93 -4.02 -14.43
C ASP A 129 -4.50 -4.83 -13.25
N ALA A 130 -3.67 -5.66 -12.60
CA ALA A 130 -4.07 -6.41 -11.41
C ALA A 130 -4.49 -5.49 -10.24
N ALA A 131 -3.74 -4.40 -10.00
CA ALA A 131 -4.07 -3.42 -8.98
C ALA A 131 -5.42 -2.74 -9.27
N TRP A 132 -5.67 -2.43 -10.54
CA TRP A 132 -6.93 -1.82 -10.99
C TRP A 132 -8.12 -2.77 -10.85
N ASP A 133 -7.98 -4.02 -11.28
CA ASP A 133 -9.06 -5.00 -11.21
C ASP A 133 -9.51 -5.25 -9.77
N GLU A 134 -8.55 -5.36 -8.85
CA GLU A 134 -8.84 -5.48 -7.42
C GLU A 134 -9.48 -4.20 -6.87
N LEU A 135 -8.97 -3.01 -7.23
CA LEU A 135 -9.60 -1.75 -6.83
C LEU A 135 -11.06 -1.67 -7.30
N GLN A 136 -11.33 -2.04 -8.55
CA GLN A 136 -12.69 -2.08 -9.10
C GLN A 136 -13.56 -3.12 -8.42
N HIS A 137 -12.99 -4.26 -8.02
CA HIS A 137 -13.71 -5.25 -7.21
C HIS A 137 -14.14 -4.65 -5.86
N GLN A 138 -13.23 -3.95 -5.18
CA GLN A 138 -13.54 -3.29 -3.91
C GLN A 138 -14.57 -2.16 -4.06
N VAL A 139 -14.52 -1.39 -5.15
CA VAL A 139 -15.52 -0.36 -5.46
C VAL A 139 -16.91 -0.98 -5.67
N ARG A 140 -17.00 -2.09 -6.40
CA ARG A 140 -18.27 -2.82 -6.60
C ARG A 140 -18.90 -3.26 -5.27
N CYS A 141 -18.09 -3.65 -4.29
CA CYS A 141 -18.58 -3.96 -2.95
C CYS A 141 -19.18 -2.76 -2.20
N LEU A 142 -18.89 -1.54 -2.65
CA LEU A 142 -19.39 -0.29 -2.08
C LEU A 142 -20.53 0.33 -2.89
N GLU A 143 -20.95 -0.26 -4.01
CA GLU A 143 -22.00 0.29 -4.88
C GLU A 143 -23.32 0.50 -4.13
N GLY A 144 -23.89 1.70 -4.27
CA GLY A 144 -25.12 2.10 -3.62
C GLY A 144 -24.93 2.57 -2.17
N SER A 145 -23.69 2.58 -1.66
CA SER A 145 -23.40 3.04 -0.30
C SER A 145 -23.20 4.56 -0.19
N GLY A 146 -22.89 5.24 -1.29
CA GLY A 146 -22.52 6.66 -1.31
C GLY A 146 -21.08 6.93 -0.87
N TYR A 147 -20.32 5.90 -0.49
CA TYR A 147 -18.90 6.02 -0.09
C TYR A 147 -17.91 5.76 -1.23
N GLU A 148 -18.36 5.36 -2.41
CA GLU A 148 -17.54 4.96 -3.56
C GLU A 148 -16.57 6.08 -3.95
N ARG A 149 -17.10 7.31 -4.05
CA ARG A 149 -16.30 8.49 -4.40
C ARG A 149 -15.26 8.81 -3.33
N GLY A 150 -15.61 8.66 -2.06
CA GLY A 150 -14.68 8.87 -0.94
C GLY A 150 -13.57 7.82 -0.94
N PHE A 151 -13.93 6.56 -1.20
CA PHE A 151 -13.02 5.44 -1.28
C PHE A 151 -11.97 5.63 -2.40
N LEU A 152 -12.39 6.09 -3.58
CA LEU A 152 -11.48 6.33 -4.70
C LEU A 152 -10.57 7.55 -4.51
N ASN A 153 -11.08 8.64 -3.93
CA ASN A 153 -10.37 9.93 -3.95
C ASN A 153 -9.64 10.25 -2.65
N ASN A 154 -10.07 9.73 -1.51
CA ASN A 154 -9.51 10.07 -0.20
C ASN A 154 -8.45 9.06 0.26
N ILE A 155 -8.38 7.89 -0.36
CA ILE A 155 -7.34 6.89 -0.13
C ILE A 155 -6.23 7.15 -1.15
N PHE A 156 -5.04 7.48 -0.64
CA PHE A 156 -3.91 7.91 -1.46
C PHE A 156 -3.52 6.87 -2.51
N GLN A 157 -3.44 5.59 -2.12
CA GLN A 157 -3.08 4.47 -3.00
C GLN A 157 -4.10 4.31 -4.14
N ASN A 158 -5.40 4.40 -3.83
CA ASN A 158 -6.46 4.27 -4.84
C ASN A 158 -6.34 5.36 -5.91
N ARG A 159 -6.02 6.59 -5.49
CA ARG A 159 -5.77 7.70 -6.41
C ARG A 159 -4.54 7.46 -7.28
N GLU A 160 -3.46 6.88 -6.75
CA GLU A 160 -2.28 6.53 -7.54
C GLU A 160 -2.61 5.53 -8.65
N ILE A 161 -3.41 4.51 -8.34
CA ILE A 161 -3.86 3.52 -9.35
C ILE A 161 -4.70 4.22 -10.44
N VAL A 162 -5.68 5.03 -10.06
CA VAL A 162 -6.53 5.79 -11.00
C VAL A 162 -5.68 6.68 -11.91
N MET A 163 -4.72 7.42 -11.34
CA MET A 163 -3.84 8.31 -12.09
C MET A 163 -2.91 7.53 -13.04
N ALA A 164 -2.35 6.40 -12.60
CA ALA A 164 -1.47 5.57 -13.40
C ALA A 164 -2.20 4.93 -14.59
N LYS A 165 -3.48 4.57 -14.43
CA LYS A 165 -4.35 4.08 -15.51
C LYS A 165 -4.75 5.16 -16.52
N GLY A 166 -4.51 6.44 -16.24
CA GLY A 166 -4.93 7.55 -17.09
C GLY A 166 -6.44 7.81 -17.03
N GLU A 167 -7.13 7.27 -16.03
CA GLU A 167 -8.57 7.49 -15.83
C GLU A 167 -8.79 8.88 -15.22
N PRO A 168 -9.79 9.66 -15.68
CA PRO A 168 -10.11 10.93 -15.07
C PRO A 168 -10.49 10.68 -13.62
N SER A 169 -9.84 11.38 -12.68
CA SER A 169 -10.31 11.43 -11.30
C SER A 169 -11.80 11.80 -11.32
N VAL A 170 -12.66 11.10 -10.56
CA VAL A 170 -14.13 11.27 -10.58
C VAL A 170 -14.59 12.73 -10.33
N SER A 171 -13.69 13.64 -9.96
CA SER A 171 -13.92 15.09 -9.99
C SER A 171 -14.07 15.72 -11.37
N GLN A 172 -13.88 14.97 -12.47
CA GLN A 172 -14.04 15.44 -13.85
C GLN A 172 -15.12 14.67 -14.64
N ALA A 173 -16.06 14.00 -13.96
CA ALA A 173 -17.27 13.57 -14.64
C ALA A 173 -18.03 14.83 -15.13
N PRO A 174 -18.36 14.94 -16.43
CA PRO A 174 -19.15 16.07 -16.93
C PRO A 174 -20.48 16.12 -16.18
N ALA A 175 -20.96 17.35 -15.93
CA ALA A 175 -22.23 17.66 -15.28
C ALA A 175 -23.46 17.25 -16.12
N SER A 176 -23.40 16.15 -16.87
CA SER A 176 -24.47 15.67 -17.75
C SER A 176 -25.35 14.59 -17.11
N MET A 177 -25.50 14.61 -15.78
CA MET A 177 -26.61 13.94 -15.09
C MET A 177 -27.41 14.93 -14.22
N GLN A 178 -27.52 16.18 -14.66
CA GLN A 178 -28.63 17.05 -14.30
C GLN A 178 -29.71 16.98 -15.38
N SER A 179 -30.31 15.80 -15.53
CA SER A 179 -31.67 15.69 -16.05
C SER A 179 -32.20 14.33 -15.62
N VAL A 180 -33.27 14.33 -14.82
CA VAL A 180 -34.59 13.77 -15.15
C VAL A 180 -35.52 14.01 -13.95
N HIS A 181 -36.52 14.85 -14.20
CA HIS A 181 -37.79 15.12 -13.49
C HIS A 181 -37.79 15.78 -12.10
#